data_AF-A0A497RMH6-F1
#
_entry.id   AF-A0A497RMH6-F1
#
_cell.length_a   1.000
_cell.length_b   1.000
_cell.length_c   1.000
_cell.angle_alpha   90.00
_cell.angle_beta   90.00
_cell.angle_gamma   90.00
#
_symmetry.space_group_name_H-M   'P 1'
#
loop_
_entity.id
_entity.type
_entity.pdbx_description
1 polymer ?
#
loop_
_entity_poly.entity_id
_entity_poly.type
_entity_poly.pdbx_seq_one_letter_code
_entity_poly.pdbx_strand_id
1 'polypeptide(L)'
;MAKKKAKKKAKRKTIEVLWLNNDGGGYAEKLRVPVGTTVEQLRRKRMPDSYAHDHTIRVNRDIAAASQRLRSGDSISVTPKNVAGSR
;
A
#
# COMPACT_ATOMS: atom_id res chain seq x y z
N MET A 1 -29.16 -17.21 13.87
CA MET A 1 -27.74 -17.10 14.31
C MET A 1 -26.81 -16.32 13.34
N ALA A 2 -27.31 -15.67 12.28
CA ALA A 2 -26.45 -14.96 11.30
C ALA A 2 -26.10 -13.50 11.67
N LYS A 3 -26.85 -12.84 12.59
CA LYS A 3 -26.69 -11.41 12.90
C LYS A 3 -25.44 -11.07 13.74
N LYS A 4 -24.77 -12.07 14.34
CA LYS A 4 -23.52 -11.87 15.12
C LYS A 4 -22.26 -11.77 14.25
N LYS A 5 -22.25 -12.30 13.02
CA LYS A 5 -21.09 -12.15 12.10
C LYS A 5 -20.98 -10.72 11.56
N ALA A 6 -22.08 -9.97 11.49
CA ALA A 6 -22.12 -8.58 11.02
C ALA A 6 -21.69 -7.55 12.09
N LYS A 7 -21.97 -7.80 13.38
CA LYS A 7 -21.62 -6.89 14.49
C LYS A 7 -20.14 -6.90 14.88
N LYS A 8 -19.35 -7.84 14.35
CA LYS A 8 -17.90 -7.98 14.58
C LYS A 8 -17.05 -7.50 13.40
N LYS A 9 -17.59 -6.62 12.53
CA LYS A 9 -16.77 -5.57 11.90
C LYS A 9 -16.36 -4.61 13.02
N ALA A 10 -15.56 -5.11 13.96
CA ALA A 10 -14.91 -4.32 15.00
C ALA A 10 -14.42 -3.05 14.33
N LYS A 11 -14.73 -1.87 14.88
CA LYS A 11 -14.19 -0.58 14.45
C LYS A 11 -12.72 -0.82 14.08
N ARG A 12 -12.43 -1.01 12.79
CA ARG A 12 -11.09 -1.41 12.37
C ARG A 12 -10.32 -0.12 12.59
N LYS A 13 -9.53 -0.05 13.67
CA LYS A 13 -8.64 1.09 13.88
C LYS A 13 -7.91 1.30 12.57
N THR A 14 -7.98 2.51 12.04
CA THR A 14 -7.25 2.90 10.85
C THR A 14 -5.97 3.60 11.26
N ILE A 15 -4.93 3.45 10.45
CA ILE A 15 -3.70 4.24 10.53
C ILE A 15 -3.64 5.18 9.34
N GLU A 16 -2.98 6.32 9.52
CA GLU A 16 -2.68 7.24 8.42
C GLU A 16 -1.29 6.94 7.87
N VAL A 17 -1.17 6.83 6.56
CA VAL A 17 0.10 6.61 5.86
C VAL A 17 0.22 7.58 4.68
N LEU A 18 1.44 7.88 4.25
CA LEU A 18 1.69 8.69 3.07
C LEU A 18 2.01 7.76 1.89
N TRP A 19 1.27 7.89 0.79
CA TRP A 19 1.50 7.14 -0.44
C TRP A 19 2.09 8.05 -1.50
N LEU A 20 3.30 7.74 -1.96
CA LEU A 20 4.00 8.44 -3.02
C LEU A 20 4.00 7.57 -4.28
N ASN A 21 3.18 7.94 -5.27
CA ASN A 21 3.18 7.28 -6.58
C ASN A 21 4.09 8.04 -7.54
N ASN A 22 5.22 7.44 -7.90
CA ASN A 22 6.16 8.04 -8.86
C ASN A 22 5.89 7.62 -10.32
N ASP A 23 4.74 7.01 -10.61
CA ASP A 23 4.33 6.54 -11.95
C ASP A 23 3.64 7.62 -12.79
N GLY A 24 4.20 8.84 -12.82
CA GLY A 24 3.81 9.89 -13.80
C GLY A 24 3.02 11.10 -13.26
N GLY A 25 2.51 11.07 -12.02
CA GLY A 25 1.79 12.21 -11.42
C GLY A 25 2.57 13.00 -10.36
N GLY A 26 3.50 12.36 -9.64
CA GLY A 26 4.40 13.03 -8.68
C GLY A 26 3.78 13.49 -7.35
N TYR A 27 2.49 13.25 -7.11
CA TYR A 27 1.82 13.70 -5.88
C TYR A 27 1.80 12.63 -4.79
N ALA A 28 1.96 13.08 -3.54
CA ALA A 28 1.78 12.26 -2.35
C ALA A 28 0.33 12.37 -1.84
N GLU A 29 -0.28 11.24 -1.50
CA GLU A 29 -1.64 11.16 -0.96
C GLU A 29 -1.60 10.58 0.46
N LYS A 30 -2.30 11.23 1.40
CA LYS A 30 -2.52 10.65 2.74
C LYS A 30 -3.65 9.64 2.69
N LEU A 31 -3.37 8.41 3.10
CA LEU A 31 -4.34 7.30 3.10
C LEU A 31 -4.67 6.86 4.52
N ARG A 32 -5.96 6.60 4.78
CA ARG A 32 -6.39 5.85 5.96
C ARG A 32 -6.60 4.39 5.61
N VAL A 33 -5.80 3.51 6.21
CA VAL A 33 -5.85 2.06 5.96
C VAL A 33 -6.11 1.30 7.25
N PRO A 34 -6.74 0.12 7.22
CA PRO A 34 -6.91 -0.70 8.42
C PRO A 34 -5.57 -1.03 9.09
N VAL A 35 -5.54 -1.03 10.42
CA VAL A 35 -4.40 -1.56 11.20
C VAL A 35 -4.10 -2.99 10.75
N GLY A 36 -2.82 -3.28 10.55
CA GLY A 36 -2.34 -4.58 10.08
C GLY A 36 -2.35 -4.76 8.57
N THR A 37 -2.75 -3.73 7.79
CA THR A 37 -2.57 -3.73 6.33
C THR A 37 -1.10 -3.95 5.99
N THR A 38 -0.82 -4.85 5.05
CA THR A 38 0.54 -5.10 4.55
C THR A 38 0.85 -4.25 3.32
N VAL A 39 2.13 -4.14 2.99
CA VAL A 39 2.61 -3.47 1.77
C VAL A 39 1.93 -4.04 0.52
N GLU A 40 1.85 -5.37 0.39
CA GLU A 40 1.22 -6.02 -0.76
C GLU A 40 -0.29 -5.71 -0.85
N GLN A 41 -1.00 -5.74 0.27
CA GLN A 41 -2.43 -5.43 0.31
C GLN A 41 -2.70 -3.98 -0.11
N LEU A 42 -1.86 -3.04 0.35
CA LEU A 42 -1.96 -1.65 -0.07
C LEU A 42 -1.65 -1.50 -1.56
N ARG A 43 -0.55 -2.10 -2.04
CA ARG A 43 -0.14 -2.06 -3.44
C ARG A 43 -1.26 -2.55 -4.36
N ARG A 44 -1.79 -3.76 -4.12
CA ARG A 44 -2.89 -4.33 -4.93
C ARG A 44 -4.14 -3.45 -4.96
N LYS A 45 -4.41 -2.73 -3.87
CA LYS A 45 -5.56 -1.81 -3.80
C LYS A 45 -5.33 -0.53 -4.62
N ARG A 46 -4.10 0.00 -4.63
CA ARG A 46 -3.77 1.26 -5.30
C ARG A 46 -3.33 1.09 -6.75
N MET A 47 -2.78 -0.08 -7.09
CA MET A 47 -2.24 -0.42 -8.40
C MET A 47 -2.74 -1.82 -8.80
N PRO A 48 -4.06 -1.98 -9.05
CA PRO A 48 -4.66 -3.29 -9.33
C PRO A 48 -4.13 -3.92 -10.62
N ASP A 49 -3.81 -3.12 -11.64
CA ASP A 49 -3.39 -3.57 -12.97
C ASP A 49 -1.87 -3.72 -13.14
N SER A 50 -1.12 -3.54 -12.05
CA SER A 50 0.35 -3.55 -12.03
C SER A 50 0.87 -4.84 -11.40
N TYR A 51 1.97 -5.39 -11.92
CA TYR A 51 2.64 -6.53 -11.30
C TYR A 51 3.65 -6.08 -10.24
N ALA A 52 3.77 -6.87 -9.18
CA ALA A 52 4.70 -6.57 -8.08
C ALA A 52 6.17 -6.55 -8.55
N HIS A 53 6.50 -7.31 -9.60
CA HIS A 53 7.85 -7.39 -10.15
C HIS A 53 8.28 -6.12 -10.88
N ASP A 54 7.33 -5.34 -11.40
CA ASP A 54 7.59 -4.12 -12.18
C ASP A 54 7.97 -2.93 -11.29
N HIS A 55 7.91 -3.08 -9.97
CA HIS A 55 8.08 -1.97 -9.03
C HIS A 55 9.06 -2.30 -7.91
N THR A 56 9.76 -1.27 -7.45
CA THR A 56 10.45 -1.27 -6.16
C THR A 56 9.60 -0.48 -5.18
N ILE A 57 9.19 -1.12 -4.09
CA ILE A 57 8.41 -0.48 -3.03
C ILE A 57 9.32 -0.25 -1.84
N ARG A 58 9.30 0.97 -1.31
CA ARG A 58 10.02 1.34 -0.10
C ARG A 58 9.06 1.85 0.96
N VAL A 59 9.35 1.55 2.22
CA VAL A 59 8.70 2.12 3.39
C VAL A 59 9.75 2.90 4.16
N ASN A 60 9.51 4.17 4.42
CA ASN A 60 10.43 5.07 5.12
C ASN A 60 11.84 5.13 4.48
N ARG A 61 11.89 5.01 3.14
CA ARG A 61 13.09 4.96 2.27
C ARG A 61 13.86 3.63 2.24
N ASP A 62 13.43 2.63 3.00
CA ASP A 62 14.02 1.29 2.99
C ASP A 62 13.21 0.33 2.11
N ILE A 63 13.88 -0.62 1.46
CA ILE A 63 13.22 -1.67 0.66
C ILE A 63 12.28 -2.46 1.57
N ALA A 64 11.01 -2.57 1.17
CA ALA A 64 9.99 -3.20 1.99
C ALA A 64 9.63 -4.59 1.48
N ALA A 65 9.49 -5.54 2.41
CA ALA A 65 8.95 -6.85 2.09
C ALA A 65 7.43 -6.78 1.85
N ALA A 66 6.89 -7.63 0.97
CA ALA A 66 5.46 -7.72 0.68
C ALA A 66 4.59 -7.95 1.94
N SER A 67 5.11 -8.75 2.88
CA SER A 67 4.47 -9.11 4.15
C SER A 67 4.63 -8.05 5.25
N GLN A 68 5.45 -7.02 5.04
CA GLN A 68 5.66 -5.96 6.03
C GLN A 68 4.34 -5.26 6.34
N ARG A 69 4.03 -5.12 7.64
CA ARG A 69 2.86 -4.40 8.12
C ARG A 69 3.16 -2.91 8.21
N LEU A 70 2.22 -2.11 7.71
CA LEU A 70 2.30 -0.65 7.79
C LEU A 70 1.97 -0.15 9.20
N ARG A 71 2.63 0.94 9.58
CA ARG A 71 2.42 1.69 10.82
C ARG A 71 1.94 3.09 10.52
N SER A 72 1.29 3.71 11.51
CA SER A 72 0.85 5.10 11.35
C SER A 72 2.05 6.01 11.16
N GLY A 73 1.96 6.92 10.19
CA GLY A 73 3.04 7.83 9.81
C GLY A 73 4.01 7.26 8.76
N ASP A 74 3.90 5.98 8.39
CA ASP A 74 4.78 5.41 7.37
C ASP A 74 4.62 6.12 6.02
N SER A 75 5.74 6.35 5.35
CA SER A 75 5.80 6.85 3.98
C SER A 75 6.14 5.72 3.02
N ILE A 76 5.23 5.42 2.10
CA ILE A 76 5.34 4.35 1.12
C ILE A 76 5.58 4.96 -0.25
N SER A 77 6.75 4.70 -0.83
CA SER A 77 7.05 5.12 -2.20
C SER A 77 7.07 3.91 -3.12
N VAL A 78 6.43 4.04 -4.28
CA VAL A 78 6.49 3.06 -5.35
C VAL A 78 7.21 3.66 -6.53
N THR A 79 8.26 2.99 -6.99
CA THR A 79 9.06 3.39 -8.14
C THR A 79 9.02 2.26 -9.16
N PRO A 80 8.59 2.53 -10.41
CA PRO A 80 8.75 1.57 -11.50
C PRO A 80 10.22 1.16 -11.60
N LYS A 81 10.49 -0.14 -11.67
CA LYS A 81 11.80 -0.60 -12.14
C LYS A 81 11.81 -0.31 -13.63
N ASN A 82 12.79 0.43 -14.12
CA ASN A 82 13.01 0.57 -15.55
C ASN A 82 13.20 -0.83 -16.15
N VAL A 83 12.10 -1.46 -16.59
CA VAL A 83 12.17 -2.57 -17.53
C VAL A 83 12.41 -1.88 -18.85
N ALA A 84 13.66 -1.92 -19.31
CA ALA A 84 14.05 -1.30 -20.58
C ALA A 84 13.08 -1.75 -21.69
N GLY A 85 12.40 -0.79 -22.34
CA GLY A 85 11.71 -0.97 -23.62
C GLY A 85 10.31 -1.61 -23.56
N SER A 86 9.29 -0.76 -23.49
CA SER A 86 7.96 -0.98 -24.10
C SER A 86 7.30 0.41 -24.19
N ARG A 87 7.55 1.26 -25.19
CA ARG A 87 7.94 1.09 -26.59
C ARG A 87 9.20 1.88 -26.93
#